data_AF-A0A5B0S9L1-F1
#
_entry.id   AF-A0A5B0S9L1-F1
#
_cell.length_a   1.000
_cell.length_b   1.000
_cell.length_c   1.000
_cell.angle_alpha   90.00
_cell.angle_beta   90.00
_cell.angle_gamma   90.00
#
_symmetry.space_group_name_H-M   'P 1'
#
loop_
_entity.id
_entity.type
_entity.pdbx_description
1 polymer ?
#
loop_
_entity_poly.entity_id
_entity_poly.type
_entity_poly.pdbx_seq_one_letter_code
_entity_poly.pdbx_strand_id
1 'polypeptide(L)'
;MGMTVYADGPINRREVLASCSVKAVIDRKNSLERIGKLLSDLELLDEKSHRTSRDPERDGTGLDHFLDFLDRAIISLYLILTKLSLRLRSRKSAEDPSPVDRLLHELFSFHEEYVRLLPETEQLMTPLFWSDAELQKLRSTSLLPTTDQQRELWTNEYECFVEKIRNLSPSLHALITQHTSCLDYFWASTMVNSRSFPSTLLATSSGIANRTSLPTQPDTHLATPSASPQEEAPILLPGVDIFNHKRGSKVEWRPVNADSPVQCIEIVSLEDQIPRGEQVFNNYGPKSTGELIVGYGFALGEEDWKLQAQEGEKMESNPDDFYPVKLSQPRSEEAYSALIGEIFERFESDDLLHHVRRDGILPPLLLAQLRISLISSDQELRLASQRLQEALRLKSSKEFLDRFTAAMDQKLNWENELNCLDCLSSLFSHKLNALSSSDVFHPHADWSQVRAPVKRMIEIYSKGQLDILKDILKVVKDNFELSLEDARADGFEFDAEDDDE
;
A
#
# COMPACT_ATOMS: atom_id res chain seq x y z
N MET A 1 -1.73 -16.02 10.01
CA MET A 1 -2.59 -14.83 10.09
C MET A 1 -3.02 -14.48 11.52
N GLY A 2 -2.82 -15.35 12.52
CA GLY A 2 -3.04 -14.99 13.93
C GLY A 2 -4.37 -15.52 14.46
N MET A 3 -5.07 -14.72 15.26
CA MET A 3 -6.41 -15.06 15.75
C MET A 3 -7.33 -15.39 14.58
N THR A 4 -8.17 -16.41 14.76
CA THR A 4 -8.95 -17.01 13.67
C THR A 4 -10.38 -17.23 14.13
N VAL A 5 -11.35 -16.91 13.26
CA VAL A 5 -12.77 -17.15 13.51
C VAL A 5 -13.21 -18.41 12.78
N TYR A 6 -13.84 -19.32 13.51
CA TYR A 6 -14.38 -20.58 12.97
C TYR A 6 -15.90 -20.59 13.08
N ALA A 7 -16.56 -21.14 12.09
CA ALA A 7 -18.01 -21.31 12.09
C ALA A 7 -18.44 -22.33 13.17
N ASP A 8 -19.32 -21.94 14.09
CA ASP A 8 -19.83 -22.80 15.16
C ASP A 8 -21.03 -23.66 14.72
N GLY A 9 -21.66 -23.30 13.61
CA GLY A 9 -22.65 -24.05 12.83
C GLY A 9 -22.46 -23.83 11.32
N PRO A 10 -23.25 -24.49 10.45
CA PRO A 10 -23.21 -24.21 9.02
C PRO A 10 -23.72 -22.79 8.74
N ILE A 11 -22.96 -22.01 7.96
CA ILE A 11 -23.33 -20.66 7.53
C ILE A 11 -23.72 -20.74 6.06
N ASN A 12 -24.97 -20.43 5.74
CA ASN A 12 -25.46 -20.48 4.36
C ASN A 12 -25.26 -19.15 3.62
N ARG A 13 -25.45 -19.20 2.31
CA ARG A 13 -25.42 -18.02 1.46
C ARG A 13 -26.36 -16.92 1.96
N ARG A 14 -25.85 -15.68 1.98
CA ARG A 14 -26.49 -14.44 2.45
C ARG A 14 -26.67 -14.32 3.96
N GLU A 15 -26.12 -15.24 4.74
CA GLU A 15 -26.06 -15.05 6.20
C GLU A 15 -25.03 -13.98 6.57
N VAL A 16 -25.39 -13.17 7.56
CA VAL A 16 -24.54 -12.10 8.10
C VAL A 16 -23.46 -12.74 8.98
N LEU A 17 -22.20 -12.50 8.63
CA LEU A 17 -21.05 -13.00 9.39
C LEU A 17 -20.74 -12.10 10.59
N ALA A 18 -20.78 -10.79 10.39
CA ALA A 18 -20.68 -9.79 11.45
C ALA A 18 -21.33 -8.47 11.01
N SER A 19 -21.64 -7.62 12.00
CA SER A 19 -22.24 -6.31 11.80
C SER A 19 -21.57 -5.29 12.71
N CYS A 20 -21.27 -4.10 12.18
CA CYS A 20 -20.74 -2.97 12.91
C CYS A 20 -21.73 -1.81 12.84
N SER A 21 -22.24 -1.34 13.98
CA SER A 21 -23.09 -0.15 14.03
C SER A 21 -22.31 1.07 13.57
N VAL A 22 -22.94 1.97 12.79
CA VAL A 22 -22.29 3.23 12.37
C VAL A 22 -21.86 4.08 13.57
N LYS A 23 -22.52 3.93 14.73
CA LYS A 23 -22.12 4.59 15.98
C LYS A 23 -20.78 4.11 16.54
N ALA A 24 -20.32 2.93 16.12
CA ALA A 24 -19.06 2.32 16.53
C ALA A 24 -17.98 2.36 15.46
N VAL A 25 -18.26 2.98 14.32
CA VAL A 25 -17.26 3.18 13.27
C VAL A 25 -16.24 4.22 13.74
N ILE A 26 -14.96 3.92 13.53
CA ILE A 26 -13.89 4.88 13.74
C ILE A 26 -13.48 5.39 12.36
N ASP A 27 -13.85 6.62 12.05
CA ASP A 27 -13.52 7.32 10.81
C ASP A 27 -12.84 8.66 11.11
N ARG A 28 -12.40 9.37 10.06
CA ARG A 28 -11.78 10.70 10.19
C ARG A 28 -12.69 11.66 10.95
N LYS A 29 -13.97 11.73 10.58
CA LYS A 29 -14.92 12.72 11.09
C LYS A 29 -15.12 12.58 12.60
N ASN A 30 -15.53 11.40 13.07
CA ASN A 30 -15.77 11.15 14.48
C ASN A 30 -14.49 11.26 15.32
N SER A 31 -13.34 10.89 14.74
CA SER A 31 -12.03 11.04 15.37
C SER A 31 -11.69 12.52 15.58
N LEU A 32 -11.82 13.35 14.54
CA LEU A 32 -11.59 14.78 14.60
C LEU A 32 -12.53 15.47 15.60
N GLU A 33 -13.83 15.15 15.60
CA GLU A 33 -14.79 15.72 16.55
C GLU A 33 -14.38 15.47 18.01
N ARG A 34 -13.95 14.25 18.34
CA ARG A 34 -13.52 13.88 19.70
C ARG A 34 -12.16 14.50 20.07
N ILE A 35 -11.21 14.53 19.14
CA ILE A 35 -9.88 15.16 19.36
C ILE A 35 -10.04 16.68 19.52
N GLY A 36 -10.83 17.32 18.67
CA GLY A 36 -11.13 18.75 18.76
C GLY A 36 -11.80 19.10 20.08
N LYS A 37 -12.79 18.31 20.51
CA LYS A 37 -13.45 18.48 21.81
C LYS A 37 -12.47 18.33 22.98
N LEU A 38 -11.58 17.34 22.94
CA LEU A 38 -10.53 17.17 23.95
C LEU A 38 -9.66 18.44 24.06
N LEU A 39 -9.20 18.97 22.93
CA LEU A 39 -8.35 20.16 22.90
C LEU A 39 -9.07 21.41 23.43
N SER A 40 -10.32 21.64 23.00
CA SER A 40 -11.12 22.77 23.50
C SER A 40 -11.41 22.67 24.99
N ASP A 41 -11.73 21.49 25.51
CA ASP A 41 -12.00 21.29 26.93
C ASP A 41 -10.72 21.44 27.78
N LEU A 42 -9.56 21.06 27.24
CA LEU A 42 -8.25 21.28 27.87
C LEU A 42 -7.82 22.74 27.87
N GLU A 43 -8.04 23.47 26.77
CA GLU A 43 -7.75 24.90 26.70
C GLU A 43 -8.54 25.68 27.77
N LEU A 44 -9.81 25.34 27.97
CA LEU A 44 -10.63 25.92 29.04
C LEU A 44 -10.13 25.58 30.46
N LEU A 45 -9.45 24.46 30.66
CA LEU A 45 -8.84 24.09 31.94
C LEU A 45 -7.52 24.84 32.16
N ASP A 46 -6.70 24.95 31.11
CA ASP A 46 -5.43 25.64 31.14
C ASP A 46 -5.64 27.16 31.36
N GLU A 47 -6.63 27.78 30.72
CA GLU A 47 -7.03 29.19 30.94
C GLU A 47 -7.56 29.44 32.38
N LYS A 48 -8.29 28.48 32.97
CA LYS A 48 -8.75 28.60 34.36
C LYS A 48 -7.59 28.51 35.36
N SER A 49 -6.51 27.82 34.99
CA SER A 49 -5.30 27.70 35.80
C SER A 49 -4.34 28.89 35.64
N HIS A 50 -4.33 29.53 34.47
CA HIS A 50 -3.49 30.68 34.14
C HIS A 50 -4.35 31.91 33.76
N ARG A 51 -4.54 32.85 34.70
CA ARG A 51 -5.15 34.16 34.43
C ARG A 51 -4.25 35.02 33.51
N THR A 52 -4.20 34.75 32.22
CA THR A 52 -3.48 35.59 31.23
C THR A 52 -4.31 35.78 29.97
N SER A 53 -4.16 36.96 29.35
CA SER A 53 -5.02 37.46 28.27
C SER A 53 -4.91 36.62 26.99
N ARG A 54 -6.05 36.46 26.30
CA ARG A 54 -6.15 35.87 24.96
C ARG A 54 -5.18 36.53 23.98
N ASP A 55 -4.47 35.72 23.22
CA ASP A 55 -3.80 36.13 21.99
C ASP A 55 -4.83 36.04 20.85
N PRO A 56 -5.25 37.17 20.23
CA PRO A 56 -6.38 37.20 19.29
C PRO A 56 -6.11 36.56 17.92
N GLU A 57 -4.93 35.97 17.69
CA GLU A 57 -4.61 35.23 16.45
C GLU A 57 -4.95 33.73 16.50
N ARG A 58 -5.41 33.18 17.63
CA ARG A 58 -5.88 31.77 17.76
C ARG A 58 -7.37 31.60 17.41
N ASP A 59 -7.84 32.18 16.31
CA ASP A 59 -9.28 32.19 15.95
C ASP A 59 -9.67 31.05 14.98
N GLY A 60 -9.03 29.88 15.13
CA GLY A 60 -9.39 28.64 14.44
C GLY A 60 -10.11 27.69 15.40
N THR A 61 -11.12 26.95 14.91
CA THR A 61 -11.62 25.82 15.71
C THR A 61 -10.48 24.82 15.88
N GLY A 62 -10.36 24.13 17.02
CA GLY A 62 -9.29 23.14 17.24
C GLY A 62 -9.18 22.07 16.12
N LEU A 63 -10.25 21.90 15.33
CA LEU A 63 -10.37 21.06 14.15
C LEU A 63 -9.57 21.57 12.93
N ASP A 64 -9.50 22.88 12.72
CA ASP A 64 -8.86 23.49 11.54
C ASP A 64 -7.35 23.19 11.52
N HIS A 65 -6.75 23.03 12.71
CA HIS A 65 -5.36 22.66 12.85
C HIS A 65 -5.06 21.22 12.42
N PHE A 66 -6.04 20.35 12.18
CA PHE A 66 -5.77 18.97 11.79
C PHE A 66 -6.20 18.65 10.35
N LEU A 67 -6.67 19.65 9.60
CA LEU A 67 -7.16 19.46 8.24
C LEU A 67 -6.08 18.97 7.26
N ASP A 68 -4.83 19.39 7.46
CA ASP A 68 -3.70 19.01 6.58
C ASP A 68 -3.20 17.57 6.76
N PHE A 69 -3.65 16.87 7.83
CA PHE A 69 -3.22 15.50 8.06
C PHE A 69 -4.08 14.51 7.29
N LEU A 70 -3.43 13.44 6.83
CA LEU A 70 -4.08 12.28 6.21
C LEU A 70 -5.10 11.64 7.15
N ASP A 71 -6.15 11.05 6.58
CA ASP A 71 -7.23 10.41 7.32
C ASP A 71 -6.73 9.28 8.21
N ARG A 72 -5.81 8.46 7.68
CA ARG A 72 -5.10 7.42 8.45
C ARG A 72 -4.44 8.02 9.69
N ALA A 73 -3.75 9.13 9.53
CA ALA A 73 -2.94 9.76 10.58
C ALA A 73 -3.82 10.26 11.74
N ILE A 74 -5.00 10.82 11.42
CA ILE A 74 -6.01 11.21 12.41
C ILE A 74 -6.58 10.01 13.17
N ILE A 75 -6.94 8.94 12.44
CA ILE A 75 -7.45 7.71 13.08
C ILE A 75 -6.37 7.08 13.96
N SER A 76 -5.10 7.10 13.53
CA SER A 76 -3.97 6.65 14.35
C SER A 76 -3.87 7.42 15.66
N LEU A 77 -3.98 8.75 15.63
CA LEU A 77 -3.99 9.58 16.85
C LEU A 77 -5.19 9.22 17.75
N TYR A 78 -6.37 8.99 17.17
CA TYR A 78 -7.54 8.54 17.92
C TYR A 78 -7.29 7.21 18.66
N LEU A 79 -6.67 6.24 17.99
CA LEU A 79 -6.32 4.95 18.61
C LEU A 79 -5.29 5.12 19.73
N ILE A 80 -4.29 5.99 19.57
CA ILE A 80 -3.29 6.28 20.61
C ILE A 80 -3.97 6.87 21.84
N LEU A 81 -4.85 7.87 21.68
CA LEU A 81 -5.57 8.50 22.78
C LEU A 81 -6.51 7.51 23.49
N THR A 82 -7.16 6.62 22.73
CA THR A 82 -7.98 5.54 23.28
C THR A 82 -7.13 4.54 24.08
N LYS A 83 -5.96 4.14 23.56
CA LYS A 83 -5.02 3.25 24.25
C LYS A 83 -4.43 3.89 25.51
N LEU A 84 -4.22 5.21 25.48
CA LEU A 84 -3.78 5.98 26.63
C LEU A 84 -4.85 6.03 27.73
N SER A 85 -6.11 6.26 27.36
CA SER A 85 -7.27 6.17 28.28
C SER A 85 -7.31 4.82 29.02
N LEU A 86 -7.20 3.71 28.28
CA LEU A 86 -7.12 2.34 28.83
C LEU A 86 -5.97 2.17 29.85
N ARG A 87 -4.76 2.60 29.46
CA ARG A 87 -3.54 2.43 30.28
C ARG A 87 -3.63 3.22 31.58
N LEU A 88 -4.13 4.46 31.53
CA LEU A 88 -4.29 5.32 32.70
C LEU A 88 -5.35 4.79 33.67
N ARG A 89 -6.47 4.27 33.15
CA ARG A 89 -7.52 3.63 33.95
C ARG A 89 -7.01 2.39 34.67
N SER A 90 -6.21 1.55 34.00
CA SER A 90 -5.69 0.30 34.57
C SER A 90 -4.66 0.52 35.69
N ARG A 91 -4.02 1.69 35.76
CA ARG A 91 -2.99 2.03 36.76
C ARG A 91 -3.54 2.61 38.07
N LYS A 92 -4.74 3.21 38.07
CA LYS A 92 -5.26 3.97 39.22
C LYS A 92 -6.37 3.22 39.95
N SER A 93 -6.01 2.58 41.08
CA SER A 93 -6.97 2.16 42.11
C SER A 93 -6.89 2.99 43.40
N ALA A 94 -6.05 4.04 43.48
CA ALA A 94 -5.77 4.74 44.75
C ALA A 94 -5.67 6.28 44.72
N GLU A 95 -5.68 6.94 43.54
CA GLU A 95 -5.61 8.41 43.45
C GLU A 95 -6.71 8.98 42.54
N ASP A 96 -7.17 10.20 42.85
CA ASP A 96 -8.14 10.92 42.02
C ASP A 96 -7.58 11.15 40.59
N PRO A 97 -8.35 10.86 39.53
CA PRO A 97 -7.89 11.04 38.17
C PRO A 97 -7.67 12.51 37.83
N SER A 98 -6.59 12.81 37.10
CA SER A 98 -6.31 14.18 36.66
C SER A 98 -7.45 14.69 35.79
N PRO A 99 -7.65 16.03 35.64
CA PRO A 99 -8.63 16.56 34.71
C PRO A 99 -8.47 16.02 33.28
N VAL A 100 -7.23 15.85 32.83
CA VAL A 100 -6.90 15.28 31.51
C VAL A 100 -7.32 13.81 31.42
N ASP A 101 -7.05 13.02 32.47
CA ASP A 101 -7.44 11.60 32.53
C ASP A 101 -8.96 11.44 32.42
N ARG A 102 -9.72 12.30 33.09
CA ARG A 102 -11.19 12.29 33.05
C ARG A 102 -11.72 12.62 31.67
N LEU A 103 -11.18 13.65 31.01
CA LEU A 103 -11.57 14.02 29.65
C LEU A 103 -11.24 12.92 28.63
N LEU A 104 -10.05 12.30 28.74
CA LEU A 104 -9.69 11.15 27.91
C LEU A 104 -10.68 10.00 28.09
N HIS A 105 -11.02 9.66 29.33
CA HIS A 105 -11.99 8.59 29.56
C HIS A 105 -13.38 8.94 29.02
N GLU A 106 -13.87 10.15 29.27
CA GLU A 106 -15.16 10.61 28.76
C GLU A 106 -15.25 10.52 27.23
N LEU A 107 -14.19 10.95 26.53
CA LEU A 107 -14.19 11.08 25.08
C LEU A 107 -13.78 9.81 24.33
N PHE A 108 -13.04 8.89 24.95
CA PHE A 108 -12.46 7.74 24.25
C PHE A 108 -12.88 6.38 24.85
N SER A 109 -13.57 6.34 26.00
CA SER A 109 -14.01 5.09 26.65
C SER A 109 -14.83 4.14 25.78
N PHE A 110 -15.57 4.68 24.82
CA PHE A 110 -16.48 3.91 23.96
C PHE A 110 -15.74 2.83 23.14
N HIS A 111 -14.51 3.08 22.69
CA HIS A 111 -13.73 2.14 21.88
C HIS A 111 -12.64 1.41 22.68
N GLU A 112 -12.61 1.56 24.01
CA GLU A 112 -11.62 0.92 24.89
C GLU A 112 -11.58 -0.60 24.70
N GLU A 113 -12.73 -1.28 24.64
CA GLU A 113 -12.77 -2.73 24.51
C GLU A 113 -12.26 -3.23 23.16
N TYR A 114 -12.57 -2.51 22.08
CA TYR A 114 -12.04 -2.81 20.74
C TYR A 114 -10.51 -2.66 20.74
N VAL A 115 -10.00 -1.52 21.23
CA VAL A 115 -8.56 -1.26 21.28
C VAL A 115 -7.82 -2.25 22.17
N ARG A 116 -8.44 -2.71 23.27
CA ARG A 116 -7.89 -3.75 24.16
C ARG A 116 -7.74 -5.12 23.47
N LEU A 117 -8.58 -5.41 22.47
CA LEU A 117 -8.55 -6.67 21.72
C LEU A 117 -7.61 -6.62 20.51
N LEU A 118 -7.14 -5.44 20.11
CA LEU A 118 -6.15 -5.31 19.04
C LEU A 118 -4.80 -5.93 19.46
N PRO A 119 -4.02 -6.47 18.51
CA PRO A 119 -2.70 -7.00 18.80
C PRO A 119 -1.79 -5.94 19.44
N GLU A 120 -1.00 -6.33 20.43
CA GLU A 120 0.04 -5.47 21.00
C GLU A 120 1.26 -5.39 20.08
N THR A 121 2.11 -4.38 20.30
CA THR A 121 3.29 -4.08 19.47
C THR A 121 4.19 -5.31 19.26
N GLU A 122 4.41 -6.12 20.30
CA GLU A 122 5.28 -7.29 20.25
C GLU A 122 4.71 -8.45 19.40
N GLN A 123 3.40 -8.40 19.11
CA GLN A 123 2.71 -9.38 18.27
C GLN A 123 2.69 -8.98 16.79
N LEU A 124 3.06 -7.74 16.46
CA LEU A 124 3.07 -7.26 15.09
C LEU A 124 4.26 -7.82 14.30
N MET A 125 3.98 -8.15 13.05
CA MET A 125 4.89 -8.87 12.16
C MET A 125 5.15 -8.12 10.86
N THR A 126 4.72 -6.85 10.73
CA THR A 126 5.15 -6.01 9.61
C THR A 126 6.63 -5.64 9.78
N PRO A 127 7.38 -5.40 8.69
CA PRO A 127 8.81 -5.10 8.74
C PRO A 127 9.22 -3.92 9.64
N LEU A 128 8.29 -3.00 9.94
CA LEU A 128 8.54 -1.91 10.89
C LEU A 128 8.84 -2.38 12.32
N PHE A 129 8.44 -3.62 12.67
CA PHE A 129 8.67 -4.25 13.98
C PHE A 129 9.69 -5.39 13.90
N TRP A 130 10.47 -5.45 12.83
CA TRP A 130 11.54 -6.43 12.67
C TRP A 130 12.83 -5.91 13.30
N SER A 131 13.66 -6.82 13.79
CA SER A 131 15.00 -6.46 14.27
C SER A 131 15.93 -6.11 13.11
N ASP A 132 17.04 -5.43 13.39
CA ASP A 132 18.04 -5.14 12.36
C ASP A 132 18.58 -6.42 11.69
N ALA A 133 18.75 -7.51 12.46
CA ALA A 133 19.17 -8.81 11.95
C ALA A 133 18.13 -9.44 11.00
N GLU A 134 16.84 -9.17 11.21
CA GLU A 134 15.76 -9.61 10.33
C GLU A 134 15.71 -8.76 9.05
N LEU A 135 15.77 -7.44 9.18
CA LEU A 135 15.79 -6.50 8.05
C LEU A 135 17.02 -6.68 7.15
N GLN A 136 18.15 -7.07 7.73
CA GLN A 136 19.38 -7.38 7.03
C GLN A 136 19.19 -8.43 5.92
N LYS A 137 18.25 -9.37 6.11
CA LYS A 137 17.94 -10.41 5.13
C LYS A 137 17.20 -9.89 3.90
N LEU A 138 16.63 -8.69 3.96
CA LEU A 138 15.91 -8.04 2.86
C LEU A 138 16.80 -7.18 1.95
N ARG A 139 18.11 -7.06 2.23
CA ARG A 139 19.03 -6.13 1.51
C ARG A 139 19.02 -6.26 -0.02
N SER A 140 18.80 -7.46 -0.56
CA SER A 140 18.74 -7.72 -2.00
C SER A 140 17.34 -7.55 -2.60
N THR A 141 16.39 -6.99 -1.85
CA THR A 141 14.98 -6.90 -2.24
C THR A 141 14.45 -5.47 -2.12
N SER A 142 13.32 -5.21 -2.77
CA SER A 142 12.60 -3.93 -2.68
C SER A 142 11.94 -3.68 -1.32
N LEU A 143 11.74 -4.69 -0.47
CA LEU A 143 11.02 -4.50 0.80
C LEU A 143 11.82 -3.68 1.81
N LEU A 144 13.16 -3.75 1.79
CA LEU A 144 13.99 -2.96 2.70
C LEU A 144 13.81 -1.45 2.46
N PRO A 145 14.06 -0.91 1.24
CA PRO A 145 13.86 0.51 0.99
C PRO A 145 12.40 0.95 1.19
N THR A 146 11.41 0.11 0.85
CA THR A 146 10.00 0.39 1.16
C THR A 146 9.75 0.52 2.67
N THR A 147 10.33 -0.37 3.47
CA THR A 147 10.21 -0.33 4.94
C THR A 147 10.89 0.90 5.52
N ASP A 148 12.08 1.25 5.03
CA ASP A 148 12.84 2.41 5.50
C ASP A 148 12.11 3.72 5.16
N GLN A 149 11.60 3.84 3.94
CA GLN A 149 10.80 5.00 3.52
C GLN A 149 9.53 5.14 4.38
N GLN A 150 8.84 4.05 4.67
CA GLN A 150 7.65 4.07 5.54
C GLN A 150 8.02 4.46 6.98
N ARG A 151 9.16 3.96 7.50
CA ARG A 151 9.67 4.33 8.83
C ARG A 151 9.96 5.83 8.91
N GLU A 152 10.64 6.38 7.92
CA GLU A 152 10.94 7.82 7.84
C GLU A 152 9.66 8.65 7.78
N LEU A 153 8.74 8.31 6.86
CA LEU A 153 7.47 9.00 6.69
C LEU A 153 6.68 9.05 8.00
N TRP A 154 6.51 7.91 8.66
CA TRP A 154 5.71 7.83 9.89
C TRP A 154 6.40 8.47 11.09
N THR A 155 7.73 8.50 11.11
CA THR A 155 8.48 9.24 12.13
C THR A 155 8.23 10.74 11.97
N ASN A 156 8.35 11.27 10.75
CA ASN A 156 8.09 12.67 10.46
C ASN A 156 6.65 13.06 10.80
N GLU A 157 5.67 12.22 10.45
CA GLU A 157 4.26 12.43 10.81
C GLU A 157 4.05 12.51 12.33
N TYR A 158 4.62 11.56 13.08
CA TYR A 158 4.54 11.56 14.54
C TYR A 158 5.16 12.82 15.15
N GLU A 159 6.34 13.22 14.69
CA GLU A 159 7.01 14.43 15.15
C GLU A 159 6.18 15.69 14.87
N CYS A 160 5.61 15.80 13.66
CA CYS A 160 4.69 16.88 13.31
C CYS A 160 3.45 16.90 14.22
N PHE A 161 2.87 15.75 14.57
CA PHE A 161 1.74 15.68 15.50
C PHE A 161 2.11 16.16 16.89
N VAL A 162 3.22 15.66 17.44
CA VAL A 162 3.68 16.02 18.79
C VAL A 162 3.96 17.53 18.85
N GLU A 163 4.59 18.10 17.82
CA GLU A 163 4.83 19.55 17.74
C GLU A 163 3.53 20.35 17.69
N LYS A 164 2.56 19.93 16.86
CA LYS A 164 1.28 20.62 16.75
C LYS A 164 0.50 20.57 18.05
N ILE A 165 0.48 19.42 18.73
CA ILE A 165 -0.17 19.26 20.04
C ILE A 165 0.52 20.12 21.10
N ARG A 166 1.85 20.27 21.07
CA ARG A 166 2.58 21.18 21.98
C ARG A 166 2.04 22.61 21.93
N ASN A 167 1.82 23.11 20.72
CA ASN A 167 1.35 24.47 20.50
C ASN A 167 -0.12 24.65 20.93
N LEU A 168 -0.94 23.62 20.78
CA LEU A 168 -2.37 23.66 21.10
C LEU A 168 -2.67 23.42 22.59
N SER A 169 -2.05 22.39 23.18
CA SER A 169 -2.27 21.99 24.58
C SER A 169 -0.97 21.44 25.20
N PRO A 170 -0.26 22.25 26.00
CA PRO A 170 0.95 21.81 26.70
C PRO A 170 0.69 20.64 27.67
N SER A 171 -0.49 20.61 28.29
CA SER A 171 -0.92 19.55 29.20
C SER A 171 -1.10 18.21 28.47
N LEU A 172 -1.74 18.19 27.30
CA LEU A 172 -1.83 16.98 26.47
C LEU A 172 -0.48 16.55 25.92
N HIS A 173 0.35 17.50 25.47
CA HIS A 173 1.70 17.22 25.00
C HIS A 173 2.56 16.54 26.07
N ALA A 174 2.52 17.03 27.31
CA ALA A 174 3.23 16.42 28.43
C ALA A 174 2.78 14.97 28.67
N LEU A 175 1.47 14.72 28.59
CA LEU A 175 0.92 13.38 28.77
C LEU A 175 1.33 12.42 27.64
N ILE A 176 1.23 12.85 26.38
CA ILE A 176 1.62 12.06 25.20
C ILE A 176 3.12 11.74 25.25
N THR A 177 3.97 12.74 25.48
CA THR A 177 5.43 12.54 25.51
C THR A 177 5.89 11.69 26.71
N GLN A 178 5.13 11.66 27.81
CA GLN A 178 5.42 10.82 28.97
C GLN A 178 4.98 9.36 28.79
N HIS A 179 3.95 9.08 27.98
CA HIS A 179 3.28 7.78 27.96
C HIS A 179 3.20 7.11 26.59
N THR A 180 3.65 7.77 25.54
CA THR A 180 3.64 7.26 24.17
C THR A 180 4.99 7.50 23.50
N SER A 181 5.23 6.77 22.43
CA SER A 181 6.45 6.82 21.63
C SER A 181 6.10 6.81 20.14
N CYS A 182 7.10 7.06 19.29
CA CYS A 182 6.96 6.88 17.84
C CYS A 182 6.51 5.44 17.50
N LEU A 183 6.92 4.44 18.29
CA LEU A 183 6.50 3.05 18.11
C LEU A 183 4.99 2.83 18.38
N ASP A 184 4.38 3.60 19.30
CA ASP A 184 2.92 3.58 19.48
C ASP A 184 2.19 4.17 18.26
N TYR A 185 2.81 5.14 17.56
CA TYR A 185 2.29 5.66 16.30
C TYR A 185 2.42 4.64 15.16
N PHE A 186 3.53 3.91 15.08
CA PHE A 186 3.68 2.81 14.12
C PHE A 186 2.65 1.71 14.39
N TRP A 187 2.41 1.37 15.65
CA TRP A 187 1.37 0.43 16.04
C TRP A 187 -0.01 0.90 15.56
N ALA A 188 -0.38 2.14 15.86
CA ALA A 188 -1.69 2.69 15.49
C ALA A 188 -1.89 2.72 13.97
N SER A 189 -0.89 3.21 13.23
CA SER A 189 -0.92 3.25 11.76
C SER A 189 -0.94 1.86 11.14
N THR A 190 -0.29 0.87 11.75
CA THR A 190 -0.39 -0.54 11.34
C THR A 190 -1.79 -1.08 11.56
N MET A 191 -2.45 -0.73 12.67
CA MET A 191 -3.86 -1.13 12.90
C MET A 191 -4.76 -0.53 11.83
N VAL A 192 -4.61 0.75 11.48
CA VAL A 192 -5.41 1.38 10.43
C VAL A 192 -5.17 0.71 9.07
N ASN A 193 -3.91 0.50 8.68
CA ASN A 193 -3.58 -0.07 7.37
C ASN A 193 -4.04 -1.53 7.23
N SER A 194 -3.91 -2.34 8.28
CA SER A 194 -4.22 -3.78 8.22
C SER A 194 -5.71 -4.12 8.39
N ARG A 195 -6.54 -3.17 8.85
CA ARG A 195 -7.93 -3.43 9.30
C ARG A 195 -8.97 -2.47 8.73
N SER A 196 -8.57 -1.51 7.90
CA SER A 196 -9.49 -0.53 7.36
C SER A 196 -10.36 -1.07 6.22
N PHE A 197 -11.54 -0.48 6.12
CA PHE A 197 -12.51 -0.62 5.05
C PHE A 197 -12.66 0.73 4.35
N PRO A 198 -13.19 0.76 3.12
CA PRO A 198 -13.41 2.01 2.41
C PRO A 198 -14.62 2.78 2.98
N SER A 199 -14.46 4.09 3.15
CA SER A 199 -15.54 4.99 3.61
C SER A 199 -16.75 5.05 2.69
N THR A 200 -16.67 4.53 1.45
CA THR A 200 -17.81 4.39 0.55
C THR A 200 -18.92 3.51 1.13
N LEU A 201 -18.61 2.64 2.11
CA LEU A 201 -19.61 1.88 2.88
C LEU A 201 -20.50 2.75 3.77
N LEU A 202 -20.12 4.01 4.05
CA LEU A 202 -20.93 4.98 4.79
C LEU A 202 -21.78 5.87 3.86
N ALA A 203 -21.62 5.75 2.54
CA ALA A 203 -22.37 6.55 1.58
C ALA A 203 -23.83 6.06 1.44
N THR A 204 -24.78 6.99 1.38
CA THR A 204 -26.18 6.67 1.03
C THR A 204 -26.34 6.48 -0.48
N SER A 205 -27.39 5.75 -0.91
CA SER A 205 -27.73 5.56 -2.32
C SER A 205 -27.81 6.87 -3.11
N SER A 206 -28.30 7.96 -2.51
CA SER A 206 -28.35 9.30 -3.13
C SER A 206 -26.96 9.94 -3.33
N GLY A 207 -26.00 9.61 -2.47
CA GLY A 207 -24.59 10.00 -2.64
C GLY A 207 -23.85 9.13 -3.67
N ILE A 208 -24.31 7.91 -3.91
CA ILE A 208 -23.77 6.99 -4.93
C ILE A 208 -24.38 7.28 -6.31
N ALA A 209 -25.65 7.68 -6.40
CA ALA A 209 -26.33 8.08 -7.64
C ALA A 209 -25.67 9.31 -8.29
N ASN A 210 -25.19 10.27 -7.50
CA ASN A 210 -24.37 11.39 -7.99
C ASN A 210 -22.93 10.99 -8.37
N ARG A 211 -22.51 9.75 -8.07
CA ARG A 211 -21.19 9.18 -8.39
C ARG A 211 -21.22 8.16 -9.53
N THR A 212 -22.40 7.73 -9.98
CA THR A 212 -22.60 6.65 -10.97
C THR A 212 -23.01 7.15 -12.35
N SER A 213 -22.52 8.33 -12.78
CA SER A 213 -22.33 8.55 -14.22
C SER A 213 -21.20 7.63 -14.71
N LEU A 214 -21.53 6.35 -14.94
CA LEU A 214 -20.63 5.35 -15.51
C LEU A 214 -20.16 5.77 -16.92
N PRO A 215 -18.88 5.54 -17.29
CA PRO A 215 -18.53 5.15 -18.64
C PRO A 215 -18.84 3.65 -18.79
N THR A 216 -19.80 3.32 -19.64
CA THR A 216 -19.97 1.99 -20.24
C THR A 216 -18.71 1.64 -21.04
N GLN A 217 -17.97 0.58 -20.67
CA GLN A 217 -17.34 -0.41 -21.58
C GLN A 217 -16.63 -1.53 -20.75
N PRO A 218 -16.52 -2.76 -21.28
CA PRO A 218 -16.12 -3.95 -20.53
C PRO A 218 -14.60 -4.07 -20.36
N ASP A 219 -14.23 -4.73 -19.26
CA ASP A 219 -12.93 -4.80 -18.63
C ASP A 219 -11.80 -5.40 -19.50
N THR A 220 -10.67 -4.70 -19.52
CA THR A 220 -9.34 -5.29 -19.75
C THR A 220 -8.43 -4.87 -18.61
N HIS A 221 -7.85 -5.87 -17.96
CA HIS A 221 -6.88 -5.81 -16.87
C HIS A 221 -5.80 -4.74 -17.09
N LEU A 222 -5.66 -3.82 -16.15
CA LEU A 222 -4.43 -3.13 -15.72
C LEU A 222 -4.82 -2.24 -14.53
N ALA A 223 -4.48 -2.67 -13.31
CA ALA A 223 -4.63 -1.82 -12.13
C ALA A 223 -3.48 -0.80 -12.12
N THR A 224 -3.70 0.34 -12.76
CA THR A 224 -2.94 1.58 -12.56
C THR A 224 -3.71 2.48 -11.59
N PRO A 225 -3.12 2.95 -10.47
CA PRO A 225 -3.71 4.02 -9.68
C PRO A 225 -3.38 5.36 -10.33
N SER A 226 -4.06 5.73 -11.41
CA SER A 226 -3.92 7.06 -12.04
C SER A 226 -5.26 7.60 -12.57
N ALA A 227 -6.07 7.98 -11.60
CA ALA A 227 -7.03 9.07 -11.61
C ALA A 227 -7.24 9.33 -10.12
N SER A 228 -7.18 10.57 -9.62
CA SER A 228 -7.53 10.83 -8.22
C SER A 228 -8.91 10.22 -7.98
N PRO A 229 -9.01 9.07 -7.28
CA PRO A 229 -10.29 8.68 -6.73
C PRO A 229 -10.61 9.83 -5.77
N GLN A 230 -11.88 10.16 -5.53
CA GLN A 230 -12.15 10.73 -4.20
C GLN A 230 -11.58 9.69 -3.23
N GLU A 231 -10.40 9.97 -2.64
CA GLU A 231 -9.64 8.99 -1.87
C GLU A 231 -10.59 8.36 -0.88
N GLU A 232 -10.83 7.06 -1.03
CA GLU A 232 -11.70 6.33 -0.14
C GLU A 232 -11.03 6.35 1.23
N ALA A 233 -11.47 7.28 2.08
CA ALA A 233 -10.92 7.42 3.43
C ALA A 233 -11.01 6.08 4.18
N PRO A 234 -9.95 5.67 4.91
CA PRO A 234 -9.99 4.47 5.72
C PRO A 234 -10.99 4.64 6.86
N ILE A 235 -11.78 3.60 7.14
CA ILE A 235 -12.61 3.49 8.34
C ILE A 235 -12.32 2.17 9.04
N LEU A 236 -12.35 2.14 10.37
CA LEU A 236 -12.31 0.89 11.13
C LEU A 236 -13.72 0.47 11.51
N LEU A 237 -13.98 -0.83 11.37
CA LEU A 237 -15.25 -1.46 11.69
C LEU A 237 -15.03 -2.47 12.85
N PRO A 238 -15.02 -2.01 14.11
CA PRO A 238 -14.81 -2.88 15.26
C PRO A 238 -15.63 -4.18 15.20
N GLY A 239 -14.93 -5.31 15.25
CA GLY A 239 -15.52 -6.65 15.25
C GLY A 239 -15.72 -7.25 13.86
N VAL A 240 -15.89 -6.43 12.82
CA VAL A 240 -15.95 -6.90 11.41
C VAL A 240 -14.55 -7.16 10.86
N ASP A 241 -13.55 -6.43 11.34
CA ASP A 241 -12.13 -6.52 10.95
C ASP A 241 -11.37 -7.73 11.52
N ILE A 242 -12.06 -8.69 12.14
CA ILE A 242 -11.47 -9.87 12.78
C ILE A 242 -11.19 -11.02 11.79
N PHE A 243 -11.87 -11.05 10.64
CA PHE A 243 -11.79 -12.15 9.69
C PHE A 243 -10.50 -12.09 8.87
N ASN A 244 -9.78 -13.21 8.81
CA ASN A 244 -8.55 -13.34 8.05
C ASN A 244 -8.76 -13.32 6.53
N HIS A 245 -7.68 -13.11 5.79
CA HIS A 245 -7.68 -13.13 4.34
C HIS A 245 -7.76 -14.56 3.76
N LYS A 246 -8.63 -14.75 2.77
CA LYS A 246 -8.46 -15.79 1.75
C LYS A 246 -8.84 -15.21 0.40
N ARG A 247 -7.94 -15.31 -0.57
CA ARG A 247 -8.13 -14.74 -1.91
C ARG A 247 -9.37 -15.35 -2.56
N GLY A 248 -10.23 -14.48 -3.11
CA GLY A 248 -11.43 -14.93 -3.82
C GLY A 248 -12.54 -15.47 -2.91
N SER A 249 -12.44 -15.33 -1.59
CA SER A 249 -13.56 -15.62 -0.68
C SER A 249 -14.78 -14.80 -1.10
N LYS A 250 -15.93 -15.46 -1.26
CA LYS A 250 -17.16 -14.81 -1.68
C LYS A 250 -17.80 -14.15 -0.47
N VAL A 251 -17.47 -12.88 -0.26
CA VAL A 251 -18.07 -12.04 0.78
C VAL A 251 -18.52 -10.72 0.19
N GLU A 252 -19.56 -10.14 0.79
CA GLU A 252 -20.06 -8.81 0.47
C GLU A 252 -19.94 -7.93 1.72
N TRP A 253 -19.39 -6.72 1.56
CA TRP A 253 -19.51 -5.67 2.56
C TRP A 253 -20.65 -4.75 2.13
N ARG A 254 -21.67 -4.60 2.97
CA ARG A 254 -22.84 -3.80 2.60
C ARG A 254 -23.30 -2.88 3.73
N PRO A 255 -23.72 -1.64 3.42
CA PRO A 255 -24.52 -0.85 4.34
C PRO A 255 -25.93 -1.44 4.46
N VAL A 256 -26.47 -1.47 5.68
CA VAL A 256 -27.86 -1.83 5.94
C VAL A 256 -28.73 -0.58 5.91
N ASN A 257 -29.85 -0.66 5.19
CA ASN A 257 -30.80 0.42 4.94
C ASN A 257 -30.23 1.59 4.09
N ALA A 258 -29.73 1.29 2.88
CA ALA A 258 -29.11 2.27 1.97
C ALA A 258 -30.03 3.42 1.52
N ASP A 259 -31.36 3.27 1.66
CA ASP A 259 -32.37 4.28 1.34
C ASP A 259 -32.65 5.26 2.51
N SER A 260 -31.96 5.08 3.64
CA SER A 260 -31.99 5.86 4.88
C SER A 260 -30.54 6.18 5.30
N PRO A 261 -30.26 7.07 6.28
CA PRO A 261 -28.95 7.07 6.92
C PRO A 261 -28.55 5.64 7.31
N VAL A 262 -27.34 5.24 6.90
CA VAL A 262 -26.78 3.91 7.13
C VAL A 262 -26.79 3.62 8.64
N GLN A 263 -27.32 2.47 9.03
CA GLN A 263 -27.43 2.09 10.45
C GLN A 263 -26.27 1.23 10.92
N CYS A 264 -25.87 0.27 10.09
CA CYS A 264 -24.73 -0.59 10.32
C CYS A 264 -24.13 -1.04 8.99
N ILE A 265 -22.90 -1.51 9.04
CA ILE A 265 -22.19 -2.15 7.95
C ILE A 265 -22.07 -3.64 8.28
N GLU A 266 -22.47 -4.49 7.36
CA GLU A 266 -22.41 -5.94 7.48
C GLU A 266 -21.35 -6.53 6.57
N ILE A 267 -20.68 -7.58 7.03
CA ILE A 267 -19.99 -8.55 6.18
C ILE A 267 -20.87 -9.79 6.06
N VAL A 268 -21.16 -10.20 4.83
CA VAL A 268 -22.15 -11.22 4.49
C VAL A 268 -21.48 -12.32 3.67
N SER A 269 -21.79 -13.57 4.00
CA SER A 269 -21.31 -14.71 3.22
C SER A 269 -22.04 -14.79 1.89
N LEU A 270 -21.31 -14.92 0.79
CA LEU A 270 -21.83 -15.25 -0.53
C LEU A 270 -21.43 -16.67 -0.98
N GLU A 271 -20.74 -17.41 -0.12
CA GLU A 271 -20.50 -18.85 -0.31
C GLU A 271 -21.81 -19.63 -0.25
N ASP A 272 -21.90 -20.73 -0.99
CA ASP A 272 -23.11 -21.55 -0.96
C ASP A 272 -23.34 -22.14 0.44
N GLN A 273 -22.25 -22.60 1.08
CA GLN A 273 -22.23 -22.95 2.50
C GLN A 273 -20.79 -22.95 3.05
N ILE A 274 -20.60 -22.42 4.26
CA ILE A 274 -19.39 -22.61 5.07
C ILE A 274 -19.72 -23.65 6.16
N PRO A 275 -19.09 -24.84 6.13
CA PRO A 275 -19.35 -25.88 7.12
C PRO A 275 -18.94 -25.47 8.54
N ARG A 276 -19.58 -26.11 9.53
CA ARG A 276 -19.15 -26.02 10.93
C ARG A 276 -17.69 -26.45 11.08
N GLY A 277 -16.92 -25.67 11.83
CA GLY A 277 -15.51 -25.93 12.10
C GLY A 277 -14.55 -25.38 11.04
N GLU A 278 -15.06 -24.88 9.92
CA GLU A 278 -14.25 -24.18 8.93
C GLU A 278 -14.00 -22.73 9.34
N GLN A 279 -12.84 -22.22 8.94
CA GLN A 279 -12.51 -20.82 9.16
C GLN A 279 -13.37 -19.92 8.27
N VAL A 280 -13.89 -18.85 8.85
CA VAL A 280 -14.59 -17.79 8.12
C VAL A 280 -13.57 -16.75 7.69
N PHE A 281 -13.54 -16.47 6.38
CA PHE A 281 -12.59 -15.55 5.78
C PHE A 281 -13.27 -14.30 5.24
N ASN A 282 -12.50 -13.22 5.18
CA ASN A 282 -12.76 -12.05 4.36
C ASN A 282 -11.85 -12.10 3.11
N ASN A 283 -12.12 -11.24 2.13
CA ASN A 283 -11.29 -11.03 0.97
C ASN A 283 -10.69 -9.63 1.01
N TYR A 284 -9.37 -9.51 1.17
CA TYR A 284 -8.68 -8.21 1.23
C TYR A 284 -8.35 -7.66 -0.16
N GLY A 285 -8.74 -8.37 -1.23
CA GLY A 285 -8.40 -8.05 -2.61
C GLY A 285 -7.13 -8.75 -3.11
N PRO A 286 -6.76 -8.50 -4.38
CA PRO A 286 -5.60 -9.11 -5.03
C PRO A 286 -4.30 -8.46 -4.54
N LYS A 287 -3.73 -8.98 -3.44
CA LYS A 287 -2.52 -8.44 -2.81
C LYS A 287 -1.29 -9.26 -3.16
N SER A 288 -0.24 -8.58 -3.60
CA SER A 288 1.09 -9.19 -3.76
C SER A 288 1.65 -9.68 -2.44
N THR A 289 2.66 -10.55 -2.50
CA THR A 289 3.31 -11.08 -1.29
C THR A 289 3.97 -9.96 -0.49
N GLY A 290 4.57 -8.98 -1.19
CA GLY A 290 5.15 -7.79 -0.57
C GLY A 290 4.13 -6.94 0.17
N GLU A 291 2.96 -6.69 -0.43
CA GLU A 291 1.87 -5.95 0.22
C GLU A 291 1.33 -6.68 1.46
N LEU A 292 1.18 -8.01 1.42
CA LEU A 292 0.75 -8.79 2.58
C LEU A 292 1.75 -8.68 3.74
N ILE A 293 3.05 -8.72 3.46
CA ILE A 293 4.09 -8.59 4.48
C ILE A 293 4.10 -7.17 5.06
N VAL A 294 4.18 -6.15 4.21
CA VAL A 294 4.32 -4.75 4.64
C VAL A 294 3.04 -4.22 5.31
N GLY A 295 1.88 -4.54 4.74
CA GLY A 295 0.58 -4.05 5.21
C GLY A 295 -0.03 -4.86 6.34
N TYR A 296 0.18 -6.19 6.36
CA TYR A 296 -0.56 -7.10 7.25
C TYR A 296 0.33 -8.02 8.10
N GLY A 297 1.63 -8.10 7.82
CA GLY A 297 2.58 -8.88 8.62
C GLY A 297 2.44 -10.39 8.43
N PHE A 298 2.04 -10.86 7.24
CA PHE A 298 2.06 -12.29 6.92
C PHE A 298 2.40 -12.53 5.44
N ALA A 299 2.77 -13.77 5.12
CA ALA A 299 2.90 -14.26 3.75
C ALA A 299 2.22 -15.63 3.63
N LEU A 300 1.78 -15.97 2.42
CA LEU A 300 1.17 -17.25 2.08
C LEU A 300 2.15 -18.05 1.23
N GLY A 301 2.52 -19.23 1.71
CA GLY A 301 3.41 -20.15 1.01
C GLY A 301 2.64 -21.09 0.08
N GLU A 302 3.37 -21.96 -0.62
CA GLU A 302 2.80 -22.91 -1.60
C GLU A 302 1.64 -23.74 -1.02
N GLU A 303 1.80 -24.31 0.17
CA GLU A 303 0.74 -25.09 0.82
C GLU A 303 -0.49 -24.24 1.17
N ASP A 304 -0.29 -22.99 1.55
CA ASP A 304 -1.39 -22.06 1.84
C ASP A 304 -2.16 -21.73 0.55
N TRP A 305 -1.46 -21.60 -0.59
CA TRP A 305 -2.07 -21.37 -1.90
C TRP A 305 -2.78 -22.61 -2.45
N LYS A 306 -2.21 -23.80 -2.29
CA LYS A 306 -2.84 -25.07 -2.67
C LYS A 306 -4.16 -25.28 -1.92
N LEU A 307 -4.20 -24.97 -0.62
CA LEU A 307 -5.43 -25.04 0.18
C LEU A 307 -6.49 -24.00 -0.24
N GLN A 308 -6.08 -22.93 -0.91
CA GLN A 308 -6.98 -21.89 -1.40
C GLN A 308 -7.42 -22.09 -2.84
N ALA A 309 -6.77 -22.97 -3.60
CA ALA A 309 -7.13 -23.27 -4.98
C ALA A 309 -8.56 -23.83 -5.08
N GLN A 310 -9.30 -23.39 -6.09
CA GLN A 310 -10.60 -24.00 -6.40
C GLN A 310 -10.39 -25.38 -7.04
N GLU A 311 -11.43 -26.22 -7.02
CA GLU A 311 -11.38 -27.53 -7.69
C GLU A 311 -11.00 -27.37 -9.17
N GLY A 312 -9.89 -27.98 -9.57
CA GLY A 312 -9.36 -27.92 -10.94
C GLY A 312 -8.34 -26.80 -11.19
N GLU A 313 -8.09 -25.90 -10.23
CA GLU A 313 -7.04 -24.90 -10.31
C GLU A 313 -5.73 -25.39 -9.69
N LYS A 314 -4.60 -25.04 -10.31
CA LYS A 314 -3.26 -25.25 -9.74
C LYS A 314 -2.71 -23.91 -9.29
N MET A 315 -2.90 -23.57 -8.03
CA MET A 315 -2.38 -22.33 -7.42
C MET A 315 -1.26 -22.68 -6.44
N GLU A 316 -0.02 -22.63 -6.91
CA GLU A 316 1.19 -22.96 -6.12
C GLU A 316 1.97 -21.71 -5.69
N SER A 317 1.59 -20.54 -6.20
CA SER A 317 2.17 -19.24 -5.86
C SER A 317 1.10 -18.16 -5.91
N ASN A 318 1.39 -17.03 -5.28
CA ASN A 318 0.52 -15.87 -5.32
C ASN A 318 0.38 -15.36 -6.77
N PRO A 319 -0.82 -15.40 -7.37
CA PRO A 319 -1.01 -14.93 -8.74
C PRO A 319 -0.84 -13.41 -8.85
N ASP A 320 -1.05 -12.66 -7.77
CA ASP A 320 -0.99 -11.19 -7.76
C ASP A 320 0.41 -10.65 -7.44
N ASP A 321 1.42 -11.52 -7.34
CA ASP A 321 2.79 -11.12 -7.06
C ASP A 321 3.46 -10.47 -8.28
N PHE A 322 4.39 -9.56 -8.01
CA PHE A 322 5.14 -8.83 -9.02
C PHE A 322 6.56 -8.48 -8.54
N TYR A 323 7.43 -8.15 -9.48
CA TYR A 323 8.74 -7.59 -9.21
C TYR A 323 8.78 -6.12 -9.67
N PRO A 324 9.12 -5.16 -8.79
CA PRO A 324 9.16 -3.75 -9.14
C PRO A 324 10.43 -3.40 -9.95
N VAL A 325 10.25 -2.67 -11.04
CA VAL A 325 11.31 -2.13 -11.91
C VAL A 325 11.14 -0.63 -12.00
N LYS A 326 12.02 0.13 -11.34
CA LYS A 326 12.00 1.59 -11.40
C LYS A 326 13.02 2.10 -12.41
N LEU A 327 12.57 2.84 -13.43
CA LEU A 327 13.45 3.59 -14.31
C LEU A 327 13.92 4.87 -13.63
N SER A 328 15.15 5.29 -13.95
CA SER A 328 15.69 6.58 -13.53
C SER A 328 15.54 7.58 -14.67
N GLN A 329 15.27 8.83 -14.34
CA GLN A 329 15.30 9.90 -15.34
C GLN A 329 16.73 10.05 -15.90
N PRO A 330 16.91 10.06 -17.22
CA PRO A 330 18.22 10.30 -17.84
C PRO A 330 18.76 11.67 -17.42
N ARG A 331 20.06 11.75 -17.10
CA ARG A 331 20.69 13.05 -16.83
C ARG A 331 20.81 13.83 -18.13
N SER A 332 20.66 15.15 -18.05
CA SER A 332 20.70 16.03 -19.23
C SER A 332 22.01 15.94 -20.03
N GLU A 333 23.12 15.62 -19.37
CA GLU A 333 24.45 15.45 -19.99
C GLU A 333 24.64 14.08 -20.65
N GLU A 334 23.85 13.09 -20.24
CA GLU A 334 23.93 11.70 -20.71
C GLU A 334 22.89 11.41 -21.81
N ALA A 335 21.85 12.24 -21.94
CA ALA A 335 20.82 12.09 -22.95
C ALA A 335 21.30 12.55 -24.34
N TYR A 336 20.97 11.77 -25.37
CA TYR A 336 21.29 12.10 -26.76
C TYR A 336 20.70 13.45 -27.23
N SER A 337 19.55 13.84 -26.67
CA SER A 337 18.85 15.07 -27.01
C SER A 337 18.09 15.65 -25.81
N ALA A 338 17.97 16.98 -25.76
CA ALA A 338 17.15 17.68 -24.78
C ALA A 338 15.68 17.20 -24.77
N LEU A 339 15.15 16.77 -25.93
CA LEU A 339 13.79 16.24 -26.05
C LEU A 339 13.56 15.02 -25.14
N ILE A 340 14.58 14.19 -24.91
CA ILE A 340 14.47 13.03 -24.01
C ILE A 340 14.23 13.52 -22.59
N GLY A 341 14.98 14.52 -22.13
CA GLY A 341 14.79 15.15 -20.83
C GLY A 341 13.40 15.77 -20.70
N GLU A 342 12.96 16.53 -21.71
CA GLU A 342 11.62 17.14 -21.75
C GLU A 342 10.49 16.11 -21.67
N ILE A 343 10.65 14.94 -22.31
CA ILE A 343 9.69 13.83 -22.21
C ILE A 343 9.69 13.26 -20.79
N PHE A 344 10.86 12.99 -20.21
CA PHE A 344 10.94 12.37 -18.89
C PHE A 344 10.47 13.28 -17.75
N GLU A 345 10.58 14.61 -17.89
CA GLU A 345 10.00 15.58 -16.96
C GLU A 345 8.46 15.55 -16.91
N ARG A 346 7.81 14.90 -17.88
CA ARG A 346 6.36 14.71 -17.91
C ARG A 346 5.89 13.52 -17.09
N PHE A 347 6.78 12.60 -16.73
CA PHE A 347 6.45 11.43 -15.93
C PHE A 347 6.50 11.79 -14.43
N GLU A 348 5.47 11.36 -13.71
CA GLU A 348 5.49 11.37 -12.26
C GLU A 348 6.36 10.21 -11.74
N SER A 349 6.74 10.23 -10.46
CA SER A 349 7.61 9.18 -9.90
C SER A 349 7.01 7.77 -10.07
N ASP A 350 5.69 7.66 -10.03
CA ASP A 350 4.97 6.39 -10.14
C ASP A 350 4.86 5.90 -11.59
N ASP A 351 4.90 6.80 -12.57
CA ASP A 351 4.93 6.45 -14.00
C ASP A 351 6.25 5.78 -14.42
N LEU A 352 7.29 5.95 -13.60
CA LEU A 352 8.60 5.33 -13.78
C LEU A 352 8.74 4.00 -13.01
N LEU A 353 7.75 3.62 -12.19
CA LEU A 353 7.72 2.37 -11.44
C LEU A 353 6.84 1.35 -12.16
N HIS A 354 7.48 0.29 -12.65
CA HIS A 354 6.82 -0.78 -13.39
C HIS A 354 6.74 -2.05 -12.56
N HIS A 355 5.73 -2.88 -12.83
CA HIS A 355 5.56 -4.17 -12.17
C HIS A 355 5.58 -5.27 -13.22
N VAL A 356 6.58 -6.15 -13.16
CA VAL A 356 6.65 -7.35 -14.01
C VAL A 356 6.14 -8.56 -13.24
N ARG A 357 5.43 -9.45 -13.93
CA ARG A 357 4.74 -10.59 -13.31
C ARG A 357 5.16 -11.90 -13.97
N ARG A 358 4.70 -13.01 -13.39
CA ARG A 358 4.94 -14.36 -13.92
C ARG A 358 4.13 -14.69 -15.17
N ASP A 359 3.19 -13.83 -15.56
CA ASP A 359 2.44 -13.97 -16.82
C ASP A 359 3.32 -13.73 -18.06
N GLY A 360 4.55 -13.24 -17.88
CA GLY A 360 5.50 -13.04 -18.95
C GLY A 360 5.16 -11.84 -19.83
N ILE A 361 4.31 -10.92 -19.38
CA ILE A 361 3.96 -9.73 -20.15
C ILE A 361 4.87 -8.56 -19.72
N LEU A 362 5.61 -7.99 -20.68
CA LEU A 362 6.36 -6.75 -20.45
C LEU A 362 5.39 -5.56 -20.40
N PRO A 363 5.50 -4.67 -19.39
CA PRO A 363 4.67 -3.47 -19.33
C PRO A 363 4.87 -2.59 -20.58
N PRO A 364 3.80 -2.21 -21.31
CA PRO A 364 3.94 -1.39 -22.51
C PRO A 364 4.61 -0.03 -22.26
N LEU A 365 4.31 0.61 -21.11
CA LEU A 365 4.93 1.88 -20.75
C LEU A 365 6.44 1.74 -20.48
N LEU A 366 6.89 0.63 -19.89
CA LEU A 366 8.31 0.34 -19.67
C LEU A 366 9.07 0.31 -20.99
N LEU A 367 8.56 -0.45 -21.99
CA LEU A 367 9.16 -0.50 -23.32
C LEU A 367 9.11 0.84 -24.04
N ALA A 368 7.98 1.56 -23.97
CA ALA A 368 7.84 2.88 -24.55
C ALA A 368 8.86 3.89 -23.99
N GLN A 369 9.10 3.88 -22.67
CA GLN A 369 10.09 4.73 -22.02
C GLN A 369 11.52 4.33 -22.39
N LEU A 370 11.83 3.04 -22.49
CA LEU A 370 13.15 2.56 -22.93
C LEU A 370 13.45 2.95 -24.38
N ARG A 371 12.48 2.85 -25.29
CA ARG A 371 12.63 3.28 -26.69
C ARG A 371 13.06 4.73 -26.80
N ILE A 372 12.55 5.61 -25.93
CA ILE A 372 12.97 7.02 -25.84
C ILE A 372 14.33 7.18 -25.16
N SER A 373 14.56 6.46 -24.05
CA SER A 373 15.81 6.57 -23.29
C SER A 373 17.03 6.08 -24.05
N LEU A 374 16.85 5.15 -25.00
CA LEU A 374 17.91 4.51 -25.77
C LEU A 374 17.99 5.04 -27.22
N ILE A 375 17.47 6.24 -27.47
CA ILE A 375 17.67 6.92 -28.76
C ILE A 375 19.16 7.22 -28.92
N SER A 376 19.75 6.76 -30.02
CA SER A 376 21.17 6.92 -30.36
C SER A 376 21.41 7.60 -31.72
N SER A 377 20.35 7.86 -32.50
CA SER A 377 20.46 8.46 -33.83
C SER A 377 19.45 9.58 -34.12
N ASP A 378 19.84 10.49 -35.03
CA ASP A 378 18.96 11.55 -35.53
C ASP A 378 17.70 11.02 -36.22
N GLN A 379 17.76 9.82 -36.81
CA GLN A 379 16.61 9.20 -37.47
C GLN A 379 15.55 8.77 -36.44
N GLU A 380 15.98 8.11 -35.36
CA GLU A 380 15.13 7.75 -34.23
C GLU A 380 14.54 8.98 -33.58
N LEU A 381 15.37 10.01 -33.32
CA LEU A 381 14.94 11.25 -32.71
C LEU A 381 13.84 11.95 -33.53
N ARG A 382 14.01 12.03 -34.86
CA ARG A 382 13.00 12.61 -35.76
C ARG A 382 11.70 11.80 -35.74
N LEU A 383 11.79 10.47 -35.78
CA LEU A 383 10.61 9.61 -35.75
C LEU A 383 9.85 9.72 -34.41
N ALA A 384 10.57 9.69 -33.29
CA ALA A 384 9.99 9.89 -31.96
C ALA A 384 9.32 11.27 -31.86
N SER A 385 10.00 12.34 -32.29
CA SER A 385 9.43 13.69 -32.31
C SER A 385 8.15 13.78 -33.15
N GLN A 386 8.12 13.13 -34.32
CA GLN A 386 6.93 13.07 -35.17
C GLN A 386 5.77 12.34 -34.48
N ARG A 387 6.03 11.16 -33.89
CA ARG A 387 5.00 10.36 -33.21
C ARG A 387 4.45 11.03 -31.95
N LEU A 388 5.32 11.71 -31.20
CA LEU A 388 4.96 12.35 -29.92
C LEU A 388 4.43 13.78 -30.04
N GLN A 389 4.34 14.32 -31.26
CA GLN A 389 3.94 15.72 -31.48
C GLN A 389 2.57 16.07 -30.88
N GLU A 390 1.62 15.12 -30.88
CA GLU A 390 0.31 15.30 -30.24
C GLU A 390 0.41 15.15 -28.72
N ALA A 391 1.07 14.09 -28.24
CA ALA A 391 1.20 13.80 -26.82
C ALA A 391 1.84 14.96 -26.07
N LEU A 392 2.93 15.54 -26.61
CA LEU A 392 3.66 16.63 -25.98
C LEU A 392 2.83 17.92 -25.80
N ARG A 393 1.79 18.12 -26.60
CA ARG A 393 0.88 19.28 -26.48
C ARG A 393 -0.20 19.11 -25.41
N LEU A 394 -0.44 17.89 -24.95
CA LEU A 394 -1.44 17.61 -23.92
C LEU A 394 -0.99 18.17 -22.58
N LYS A 395 -1.94 18.71 -21.82
CA LYS A 395 -1.67 19.27 -20.48
C LYS A 395 -1.96 18.29 -19.37
N SER A 396 -2.87 17.34 -19.59
CA SER A 396 -3.22 16.31 -18.64
C SER A 396 -2.13 15.24 -18.60
N SER A 397 -1.59 14.93 -17.42
CA SER A 397 -0.61 13.84 -17.23
C SER A 397 -1.18 12.51 -17.72
N LYS A 398 -2.44 12.22 -17.40
CA LYS A 398 -3.11 10.99 -17.81
C LYS A 398 -3.27 10.87 -19.33
N GLU A 399 -3.78 11.91 -19.98
CA GLU A 399 -3.94 11.90 -21.44
C GLU A 399 -2.57 11.83 -22.15
N PHE A 400 -1.55 12.47 -21.57
CA PHE A 400 -0.18 12.36 -22.03
C PHE A 400 0.31 10.91 -21.96
N LEU A 401 0.15 10.22 -20.83
CA LEU A 401 0.57 8.82 -20.66
C LEU A 401 -0.10 7.91 -21.68
N ASP A 402 -1.43 7.95 -21.79
CA ASP A 402 -2.18 7.11 -22.72
C ASP A 402 -1.71 7.31 -24.17
N ARG A 403 -1.50 8.57 -24.56
CA ARG A 403 -1.03 8.90 -25.92
C ARG A 403 0.45 8.60 -26.13
N PHE A 404 1.29 8.78 -25.12
CA PHE A 404 2.71 8.44 -25.16
C PHE A 404 2.90 6.94 -25.37
N THR A 405 2.25 6.12 -24.54
CA THR A 405 2.33 4.66 -24.63
C THR A 405 1.83 4.16 -25.99
N ALA A 406 0.69 4.67 -26.47
CA ALA A 406 0.17 4.30 -27.78
C ALA A 406 1.08 4.74 -28.94
N ALA A 407 1.64 5.94 -28.89
CA ALA A 407 2.53 6.45 -29.93
C ALA A 407 3.86 5.67 -29.99
N MET A 408 4.30 5.14 -28.86
CA MET A 408 5.54 4.38 -28.72
C MET A 408 5.32 2.87 -28.60
N ASP A 409 4.13 2.35 -28.98
CA ASP A 409 3.80 0.93 -28.97
C ASP A 409 4.61 0.13 -30.01
N GLN A 410 4.95 0.78 -31.13
CA GLN A 410 5.76 0.20 -32.19
C GLN A 410 7.23 0.63 -32.06
N LYS A 411 8.16 -0.26 -32.43
CA LYS A 411 9.59 0.04 -32.47
C LYS A 411 9.91 1.29 -33.31
N LEU A 412 11.01 1.97 -32.97
CA LEU A 412 11.55 3.08 -33.78
C LEU A 412 12.31 2.54 -35.00
N ASN A 413 13.22 1.61 -34.77
CA ASN A 413 13.92 0.78 -35.74
C ASN A 413 14.34 -0.54 -35.06
N TRP A 414 15.03 -1.42 -35.78
CA TRP A 414 15.48 -2.71 -35.22
C TRP A 414 16.60 -2.55 -34.19
N GLU A 415 17.57 -1.66 -34.42
CA GLU A 415 18.67 -1.39 -33.49
C GLU A 415 18.18 -0.96 -32.11
N ASN A 416 17.33 0.06 -32.05
CA ASN A 416 16.72 0.57 -30.82
C ASN A 416 15.90 -0.51 -30.09
N GLU A 417 15.15 -1.34 -30.82
CA GLU A 417 14.35 -2.41 -30.22
C GLU A 417 15.23 -3.49 -29.60
N LEU A 418 16.26 -3.93 -30.32
CA LEU A 418 17.24 -4.91 -29.82
C LEU A 418 17.99 -4.36 -28.61
N ASN A 419 18.39 -3.08 -28.64
CA ASN A 419 19.02 -2.40 -27.51
C ASN A 419 18.09 -2.33 -26.29
N CYS A 420 16.78 -2.10 -26.48
CA CYS A 420 15.80 -2.12 -25.39
C CYS A 420 15.71 -3.50 -24.73
N LEU A 421 15.62 -4.56 -25.54
CA LEU A 421 15.52 -5.94 -25.07
C LEU A 421 16.82 -6.40 -24.40
N ASP A 422 17.99 -6.05 -24.96
CA ASP A 422 19.28 -6.35 -24.33
C ASP A 422 19.46 -5.61 -22.99
N CYS A 423 19.06 -4.33 -22.93
CA CYS A 423 19.06 -3.56 -21.68
C CYS A 423 18.22 -4.24 -20.60
N LEU A 424 17.01 -4.69 -20.94
CA LEU A 424 16.14 -5.44 -20.02
C LEU A 424 16.74 -6.79 -19.63
N SER A 425 17.32 -7.53 -20.58
CA SER A 425 17.99 -8.82 -20.33
C SER A 425 19.14 -8.66 -19.34
N SER A 426 19.97 -7.63 -19.54
CA SER A 426 21.08 -7.27 -18.66
C SER A 426 20.59 -6.85 -17.27
N LEU A 427 19.56 -6.01 -17.19
CA LEU A 427 18.93 -5.60 -15.93
C LEU A 427 18.41 -6.80 -15.14
N PHE A 428 17.58 -7.65 -15.76
CA PHE A 428 16.98 -8.80 -15.07
C PHE A 428 18.03 -9.84 -14.71
N SER A 429 19.03 -10.07 -15.56
CA SER A 429 20.17 -10.94 -15.24
C SER A 429 20.93 -10.43 -14.02
N HIS A 430 21.21 -9.12 -13.96
CA HIS A 430 21.90 -8.51 -12.82
C HIS A 430 21.08 -8.65 -11.53
N LYS A 431 19.78 -8.34 -11.57
CA LYS A 431 18.89 -8.47 -10.41
C LYS A 431 18.73 -9.92 -9.96
N LEU A 432 18.61 -10.85 -10.90
CA LEU A 432 18.53 -12.29 -10.62
C LEU A 432 19.80 -12.78 -9.93
N ASN A 433 20.98 -12.39 -10.41
CA ASN A 433 22.26 -12.77 -9.82
C ASN A 433 22.43 -12.19 -8.41
N ALA A 434 22.07 -10.91 -8.22
CA ALA A 434 22.13 -10.26 -6.92
C ALA A 434 21.20 -10.93 -5.88
N LEU A 435 19.98 -11.30 -6.28
CA LEU A 435 19.04 -11.99 -5.40
C LEU A 435 19.47 -13.43 -5.14
N SER A 436 19.88 -14.18 -6.16
CA SER A 436 20.32 -15.59 -6.04
C SER A 436 21.55 -15.74 -5.16
N SER A 437 22.44 -14.75 -5.17
CA SER A 437 23.66 -14.73 -4.35
C SER A 437 23.44 -14.18 -2.94
N SER A 438 22.22 -13.80 -2.60
CA SER A 438 21.91 -13.28 -1.27
C SER A 438 21.97 -14.38 -0.21
N ASP A 439 22.21 -13.95 1.02
CA ASP A 439 22.31 -14.84 2.18
C ASP A 439 21.04 -15.68 2.38
N VAL A 440 19.87 -15.24 1.89
CA VAL A 440 18.62 -16.00 2.00
C VAL A 440 18.70 -17.38 1.32
N PHE A 441 19.44 -17.49 0.22
CA PHE A 441 19.57 -18.74 -0.55
C PHE A 441 20.86 -19.51 -0.22
N HIS A 442 21.68 -19.02 0.70
CA HIS A 442 22.93 -19.68 1.06
C HIS A 442 22.66 -20.87 2.02
N PRO A 443 23.18 -22.08 1.77
CA PRO A 443 22.92 -23.27 2.60
C PRO A 443 23.32 -23.13 4.08
N HIS A 444 24.29 -22.25 4.36
CA HIS A 444 24.81 -21.99 5.71
C HIS A 444 24.47 -20.60 6.25
N ALA A 445 23.41 -19.98 5.72
CA ALA A 445 22.94 -18.68 6.18
C ALA A 445 22.61 -18.70 7.69
N ASP A 446 23.08 -17.70 8.43
CA ASP A 446 22.80 -17.59 9.86
C ASP A 446 21.39 -17.02 10.08
N TRP A 447 20.50 -17.82 10.66
CA TRP A 447 19.13 -17.43 11.01
C TRP A 447 18.90 -17.37 12.52
N SER A 448 19.96 -17.48 13.34
CA SER A 448 19.86 -17.59 14.79
C SER A 448 19.16 -16.41 15.47
N GLN A 449 19.26 -15.21 14.88
CA GLN A 449 18.64 -13.98 15.38
C GLN A 449 17.34 -13.60 14.65
N VAL A 450 16.82 -14.46 13.78
CA VAL A 450 15.60 -14.20 12.99
C VAL A 450 14.46 -15.04 13.55
N ARG A 451 13.33 -14.42 13.89
CA ARG A 451 12.14 -15.15 14.35
C ARG A 451 11.64 -16.08 13.25
N ALA A 452 11.22 -17.29 13.62
CA ALA A 452 10.78 -18.30 12.66
C ALA A 452 9.64 -17.83 11.71
N PRO A 453 8.60 -17.10 12.16
CA PRO A 453 7.59 -16.53 11.26
C PRO A 453 8.16 -15.52 10.26
N VAL A 454 9.11 -14.68 10.71
CA VAL A 454 9.77 -13.67 9.89
C VAL A 454 10.66 -14.34 8.83
N LYS A 455 11.44 -15.35 9.23
CA LYS A 455 12.21 -16.19 8.31
C LYS A 455 11.32 -16.77 7.21
N ARG A 456 10.19 -17.38 7.58
CA ARG A 456 9.24 -17.95 6.61
C ARG A 456 8.72 -16.88 5.62
N MET A 457 8.38 -15.68 6.09
CA MET A 457 7.96 -14.58 5.22
C MET A 457 9.05 -14.17 4.23
N ILE A 458 10.30 -14.03 4.70
CA ILE A 458 11.45 -13.67 3.86
C ILE A 458 11.71 -14.75 2.80
N GLU A 459 11.65 -16.03 3.17
CA GLU A 459 11.88 -17.15 2.26
C GLU A 459 10.79 -17.20 1.17
N ILE A 460 9.52 -17.07 1.55
CA ILE A 460 8.39 -17.05 0.60
C ILE A 460 8.54 -15.88 -0.38
N TYR A 461 8.74 -14.67 0.14
CA TYR A 461 8.87 -13.49 -0.69
C TYR A 461 10.07 -13.57 -1.63
N SER A 462 11.26 -13.88 -1.10
CA SER A 462 12.49 -13.96 -1.90
C SER A 462 12.37 -15.01 -3.01
N LYS A 463 11.75 -16.17 -2.71
CA LYS A 463 11.49 -17.20 -3.72
C LYS A 463 10.54 -16.71 -4.82
N GLY A 464 9.46 -16.03 -4.46
CA GLY A 464 8.52 -15.43 -5.42
C GLY A 464 9.20 -14.43 -6.35
N GLN A 465 10.00 -13.52 -5.77
CA GLN A 465 10.78 -12.54 -6.53
C GLN A 465 11.81 -13.21 -7.46
N LEU A 466 12.48 -14.27 -6.99
CA LEU A 466 13.42 -15.06 -7.79
C LEU A 466 12.74 -15.71 -9.00
N ASP A 467 11.55 -16.28 -8.80
CA ASP A 467 10.81 -16.95 -9.86
C ASP A 467 10.30 -15.96 -10.91
N ILE A 468 9.77 -14.80 -10.49
CA ILE A 468 9.38 -13.73 -11.41
C ILE A 468 10.57 -13.29 -12.27
N LEU A 469 11.74 -13.07 -11.65
CA LEU A 469 12.96 -12.67 -12.37
C LEU A 469 13.42 -13.72 -13.39
N LYS A 470 13.32 -15.01 -13.06
CA LYS A 470 13.65 -16.10 -14.00
C LYS A 470 12.69 -16.14 -15.17
N ASP A 471 11.39 -16.07 -14.90
CA ASP A 471 10.35 -16.15 -15.91
C ASP A 471 10.43 -14.95 -16.86
N ILE A 472 10.57 -13.73 -16.33
CA ILE A 472 10.68 -12.52 -17.18
C ILE A 472 11.99 -12.45 -17.96
N LEU A 473 13.12 -12.88 -17.36
CA LEU A 473 14.40 -12.94 -18.08
C LEU A 473 14.32 -13.89 -19.28
N LYS A 474 13.65 -15.04 -19.11
CA LYS A 474 13.42 -15.96 -20.21
C LYS A 474 12.60 -15.29 -21.32
N VAL A 475 11.49 -14.64 -20.97
CA VAL A 475 10.66 -13.94 -21.96
C VAL A 475 11.44 -12.88 -22.72
N VAL A 476 12.22 -12.04 -22.04
CA VAL A 476 13.00 -10.99 -22.71
C VAL A 476 14.03 -11.60 -23.68
N LYS A 477 14.69 -12.70 -23.32
CA LYS A 477 15.62 -13.42 -24.20
C LYS A 477 14.91 -14.04 -25.40
N ASP A 478 13.78 -14.70 -25.18
CA ASP A 478 12.98 -15.28 -26.26
C ASP A 478 12.50 -14.18 -27.23
N ASN A 479 12.06 -13.03 -26.72
CA ASN A 479 11.67 -11.87 -27.52
C ASN A 479 12.85 -11.25 -28.28
N PHE A 480 14.06 -11.24 -27.69
CA PHE A 480 15.27 -10.76 -28.35
C PHE A 480 15.61 -11.63 -29.56
N GLU A 481 15.64 -12.96 -29.41
CA GLU A 481 15.92 -13.89 -30.50
C GLU A 481 14.88 -13.79 -31.63
N LEU A 482 13.59 -13.71 -31.28
CA LEU A 482 12.53 -13.50 -32.27
C LEU A 482 12.70 -12.17 -33.02
N SER A 483 13.01 -11.09 -32.29
CA SER A 483 13.26 -9.78 -32.91
C SER A 483 14.50 -9.78 -33.80
N LEU A 484 15.51 -10.58 -33.47
CA LEU A 484 16.72 -10.76 -34.27
C LEU A 484 16.42 -11.49 -35.59
N GLU A 485 15.59 -12.54 -35.55
CA GLU A 485 15.11 -13.26 -36.74
C GLU A 485 14.27 -12.35 -37.64
N ASP A 486 13.34 -11.59 -37.08
CA ASP A 486 12.51 -10.64 -37.82
C ASP A 486 13.35 -9.51 -38.43
N ALA A 487 14.35 -8.99 -37.70
CA ALA A 487 15.28 -7.99 -38.22
C ALA A 487 16.06 -8.50 -39.42
N ARG A 488 16.56 -9.75 -39.38
CA ARG A 488 17.22 -10.40 -40.52
C ARG A 488 16.27 -10.56 -41.71
N ALA A 489 15.01 -10.94 -41.46
CA ALA A 489 14.01 -11.09 -42.50
C ALA A 489 13.65 -9.76 -43.18
N ASP A 490 13.67 -8.66 -42.44
CA ASP A 490 13.48 -7.29 -42.93
C ASP A 490 14.72 -6.72 -43.64
N GLY A 491 15.83 -7.47 -43.69
CA GLY A 491 17.09 -7.05 -44.32
C GLY A 491 17.91 -6.07 -43.50
N PHE A 492 17.74 -6.06 -42.17
CA PHE A 492 18.60 -5.30 -41.27
C PHE A 492 20.02 -5.88 -41.31
N GLU A 493 20.98 -5.04 -41.71
CA GLU A 493 22.40 -5.39 -41.69
C GLU A 493 22.91 -5.17 -40.27
N PHE A 494 23.34 -6.25 -39.63
CA PHE A 494 24.11 -6.16 -38.40
C PHE A 494 25.51 -5.74 -38.80
N ASP A 495 26.05 -4.70 -38.15
CA ASP A 495 27.48 -4.43 -38.24
C ASP A 495 28.20 -5.74 -37.94
N ALA A 496 29.09 -6.16 -38.85
CA ALA A 496 29.92 -7.32 -38.58
C ALA A 496 30.60 -7.08 -37.25
N GLU A 497 30.35 -7.93 -36.25
CA GLU A 497 31.14 -7.91 -35.03
C GLU A 497 32.60 -7.91 -35.48
N ASP A 498 33.36 -6.89 -35.06
CA ASP A 498 34.81 -6.97 -35.11
C ASP A 498 35.18 -8.19 -34.26
N ASP A 499 35.24 -9.36 -34.91
CA ASP A 499 35.91 -10.58 -34.47
C ASP A 499 37.41 -10.26 -34.38
N ASP A 500 37.78 -9.35 -33.47
CA ASP A 500 39.16 -9.05 -33.11
C ASP A 500 39.48 -9.81 -31.80
N GLU A 501 40.02 -11.02 -32.03
CA GLU A 501 40.97 -11.82 -31.22
C GLU A 501 40.85 -11.94 -29.69
#